data_AF-A0A7V8DMX6-F1
#
_entry.id   AF-A0A7V8DMX6-F1
#
_cell.length_a   1.000
_cell.length_b   1.000
_cell.length_c   1.000
_cell.angle_alpha   90.00
_cell.angle_beta   90.00
_cell.angle_gamma   90.00
#
_symmetry.space_group_name_H-M   'P 1'
#
loop_
_entity.id
_entity.type
_entity.pdbx_description
1 polymer ?
#
loop_
_entity_poly.entity_id
_entity_poly.type
_entity_poly.pdbx_seq_one_letter_code
_entity_poly.pdbx_strand_id
1 'polypeptide(L)'
;MHSASTHPGVSPDEITGTWSVIVYGGRHANDLETIGFFDREDDDYPIVMNAPDFDYKITRGMATPDALKYAREAVGFHRSFQSMHVSRLVAPDGHLVGYELRPLYPFFEFGYQNVLDVSYAWRGKALVVTVRLKPQVRRQLEGDDPRSRPFLFRR
;
A
#
# COMPACT_ATOMS: atom_id res chain seq x y z
N MET A 1 20.41 -1.45 -10.51
CA MET A 1 19.18 -1.30 -9.69
C MET A 1 18.56 -2.69 -9.58
N HIS A 2 18.51 -3.27 -8.39
CA HIS A 2 17.81 -4.54 -8.16
C HIS A 2 16.42 -4.21 -7.62
N SER A 3 15.40 -4.45 -8.44
CA SER A 3 14.00 -4.27 -8.07
C SER A 3 13.58 -5.41 -7.14
N ALA A 4 12.89 -5.09 -6.04
CA ALA A 4 12.27 -6.12 -5.21
C ALA A 4 11.08 -6.75 -5.95
N SER A 5 10.88 -8.06 -5.77
CA SER A 5 9.82 -8.83 -6.44
C SER A 5 8.64 -9.05 -5.51
N THR A 6 7.48 -8.46 -5.81
CA THR A 6 6.22 -8.74 -5.13
C THR A 6 5.67 -10.10 -5.61
N HIS A 7 5.36 -11.00 -4.67
CA HIS A 7 4.85 -12.35 -4.94
C HIS A 7 3.29 -12.37 -4.91
N PRO A 8 2.60 -13.40 -5.47
CA PRO A 8 1.13 -13.44 -5.56
C PRO A 8 0.43 -13.27 -4.22
N GLY A 9 -0.87 -12.94 -4.29
CA GLY A 9 -1.72 -12.64 -3.16
C GLY A 9 -1.65 -13.69 -2.05
N VAL A 10 -1.42 -13.24 -0.81
CA VAL A 10 -1.34 -14.10 0.39
C VAL A 10 -2.63 -13.99 1.18
N SER A 11 -3.12 -15.11 1.71
CA SER A 11 -4.26 -15.09 2.64
C SER A 11 -3.85 -14.40 3.94
N PRO A 12 -4.64 -13.47 4.50
CA PRO A 12 -4.36 -12.86 5.80
C PRO A 12 -4.10 -13.88 6.92
N ASP A 13 -4.70 -15.07 6.84
CA ASP A 13 -4.56 -16.15 7.83
C ASP A 13 -3.16 -16.83 7.79
N GLU A 14 -2.40 -16.64 6.71
CA GLU A 14 -1.02 -17.16 6.60
C GLU A 14 0.01 -16.22 7.24
N ILE A 15 -0.39 -15.01 7.61
CA ILE A 15 0.48 -14.05 8.28
C ILE A 15 0.58 -14.48 9.75
N THR A 16 1.81 -14.55 10.26
CA THR A 16 2.09 -14.86 11.66
C THR A 16 3.32 -14.08 12.13
N GLY A 17 3.37 -13.73 13.41
CA GLY A 17 4.47 -12.96 14.00
C GLY A 17 4.05 -11.64 14.64
N THR A 18 5.06 -10.84 14.93
CA THR A 18 4.94 -9.48 15.49
C THR A 18 5.46 -8.48 14.47
N TRP A 19 4.70 -7.41 14.27
CA TRP A 19 4.90 -6.51 13.15
C TRP A 19 4.98 -5.07 13.61
N SER A 20 5.87 -4.34 12.97
CA SER A 20 5.80 -2.90 12.87
C SER A 20 4.86 -2.55 11.72
N VAL A 21 3.70 -1.97 12.02
CA VAL A 21 2.71 -1.58 11.01
C VAL A 21 2.96 -0.16 10.57
N ILE A 22 3.25 0.02 9.28
CA ILE A 22 3.44 1.31 8.63
C ILE A 22 2.20 1.60 7.80
N VAL A 23 1.53 2.73 8.07
CA VAL A 23 0.39 3.20 7.28
C VAL A 23 0.79 4.50 6.61
N TYR A 24 0.78 4.52 5.28
CA TYR A 24 0.97 5.71 4.49
C TYR A 24 -0.38 6.27 4.03
N GLY A 25 -0.53 7.60 4.03
CA GLY A 25 -1.77 8.29 3.62
C GLY A 25 -2.84 8.34 4.71
N GLY A 26 -4.11 8.26 4.31
CA GLY A 26 -5.25 8.29 5.24
C GLY A 26 -5.44 9.61 5.99
N ARG A 27 -5.05 10.74 5.40
CA ARG A 27 -5.22 12.07 6.03
C ARG A 27 -6.61 12.62 5.80
N HIS A 28 -7.19 12.34 4.64
CA HIS A 28 -8.53 12.73 4.26
C HIS A 28 -9.35 11.52 3.82
N ALA A 29 -10.66 11.58 4.03
CA ALA A 29 -11.59 10.48 3.68
C ALA A 29 -11.63 10.17 2.17
N ASN A 30 -11.11 11.07 1.34
CA ASN A 30 -11.01 10.92 -0.10
C ASN A 30 -9.59 10.55 -0.57
N ASP A 31 -8.67 10.25 0.35
CA ASP A 31 -7.30 9.87 -0.01
C ASP A 31 -7.27 8.44 -0.55
N LEU A 32 -7.11 8.35 -1.87
CA LEU A 32 -6.83 7.10 -2.57
C LEU A 32 -5.39 6.61 -2.34
N GLU A 33 -4.50 7.48 -1.87
CA GLU A 33 -3.08 7.20 -1.56
C GLU A 33 -2.89 6.53 -0.19
N THR A 34 -3.76 5.60 0.19
CA THR A 34 -3.66 4.91 1.48
C THR A 34 -3.13 3.49 1.29
N ILE A 35 -2.07 3.10 2.01
CA ILE A 35 -1.48 1.75 1.91
C ILE A 35 -0.83 1.35 3.24
N GLY A 36 -0.90 0.06 3.56
CA GLY A 36 -0.29 -0.53 4.74
C GLY A 36 0.94 -1.37 4.39
N PHE A 37 1.91 -1.41 5.30
CA PHE A 37 3.01 -2.36 5.29
C PHE A 37 3.17 -2.99 6.67
N PHE A 38 3.45 -4.28 6.68
CA PHE A 38 3.97 -4.97 7.86
C PHE A 38 5.46 -5.15 7.68
N ASP A 39 6.22 -4.53 8.57
CA ASP A 39 7.65 -4.66 8.70
C ASP A 39 7.96 -5.67 9.80
N ARG A 40 8.81 -6.64 9.48
CA ARG A 40 9.14 -7.74 10.38
C ARG A 40 10.11 -7.25 11.46
N GLU A 41 9.80 -7.48 12.74
CA GLU A 41 10.61 -6.91 13.83
C GLU A 41 11.84 -7.76 14.21
N ASP A 42 11.87 -9.04 13.81
CA ASP A 42 12.95 -9.98 14.09
C ASP A 42 13.96 -10.11 12.93
N ASP A 43 13.96 -9.17 11.98
CA ASP A 43 14.92 -9.14 10.88
C ASP A 43 15.78 -7.88 10.82
N ASP A 44 16.76 -7.91 9.91
CA ASP A 44 17.72 -6.84 9.68
C ASP A 44 17.34 -5.95 8.46
N TYR A 45 16.13 -6.09 7.92
CA TYR A 45 15.71 -5.54 6.63
C TYR A 45 14.58 -4.51 6.78
N PRO A 46 14.82 -3.35 7.43
CA PRO A 46 13.74 -2.41 7.74
C PRO A 46 13.08 -1.85 6.48
N ILE A 47 11.76 -1.70 6.55
CA ILE A 47 10.98 -0.98 5.55
C ILE A 47 11.03 0.52 5.85
N VAL A 48 11.50 1.30 4.89
CA VAL A 48 11.65 2.76 5.02
C VAL A 48 10.82 3.47 3.97
N MET A 49 9.97 4.40 4.39
CA MET A 49 9.18 5.21 3.48
C MET A 49 10.05 6.32 2.87
N ASN A 50 10.06 6.42 1.54
CA ASN A 50 10.61 7.55 0.82
C ASN A 50 9.56 8.67 0.73
N ALA A 51 9.18 9.18 1.89
CA ALA A 51 8.23 10.26 2.06
C ALA A 51 8.54 10.99 3.36
N PRO A 52 8.09 12.25 3.52
CA PRO A 52 8.13 12.93 4.80
C PRO A 52 7.43 12.15 5.93
N ASP A 53 7.95 12.25 7.15
CA ASP A 53 7.45 11.52 8.33
C ASP A 53 5.97 11.82 8.64
N PHE A 54 5.45 12.97 8.21
CA PHE A 54 4.04 13.32 8.40
C PHE A 54 3.10 12.62 7.40
N ASP A 55 3.61 11.96 6.34
CA ASP A 55 2.85 11.18 5.34
C ASP A 55 2.54 9.75 5.79
N TYR A 56 3.14 9.29 6.89
CA TYR A 56 2.90 7.95 7.38
C TYR A 56 2.92 7.88 8.91
N LYS A 57 2.43 6.76 9.43
CA LYS A 57 2.47 6.40 10.85
C LYS A 57 3.08 5.02 11.00
N ILE A 58 3.92 4.84 12.01
CA ILE A 58 4.49 3.54 12.37
C ILE A 58 3.98 3.17 13.76
N THR A 59 3.37 1.99 13.88
CA THR A 59 2.99 1.39 15.17
C THR A 59 3.71 0.07 15.35
N ARG A 60 4.52 -0.05 16.41
CA ARG A 60 5.41 -1.21 16.64
C ARG A 60 4.80 -2.23 17.59
N GLY A 61 5.34 -3.44 17.57
CA GLY A 61 5.03 -4.49 18.54
C GLY A 61 3.62 -5.07 18.41
N MET A 62 3.01 -4.99 17.22
CA MET A 62 1.64 -5.47 17.03
C MET A 62 1.62 -6.97 16.71
N ALA A 63 0.84 -7.72 17.48
CA ALA A 63 0.53 -9.11 17.13
C ALA A 63 -0.29 -9.16 15.85
N THR A 64 -0.14 -10.25 15.07
CA THR A 64 -0.78 -10.34 13.74
C THR A 64 -2.29 -10.03 13.70
N PRO A 65 -3.15 -10.53 14.61
CA PRO A 65 -4.58 -10.21 14.57
C PRO A 65 -4.86 -8.70 14.73
N ASP A 66 -4.13 -8.04 15.63
CA ASP A 66 -4.27 -6.61 15.90
C ASP A 66 -3.68 -5.79 14.74
N ALA A 67 -2.54 -6.21 14.19
CA ALA A 67 -1.90 -5.60 13.04
C ALA A 67 -2.82 -5.63 11.80
N LEU A 68 -3.43 -6.78 11.52
CA LEU A 68 -4.39 -6.96 10.41
C LEU A 68 -5.63 -6.12 10.59
N LYS A 69 -6.19 -6.08 11.80
CA LYS A 69 -7.34 -5.23 12.11
C LYS A 69 -6.99 -3.76 11.89
N TYR A 70 -5.89 -3.29 12.48
CA TYR A 70 -5.44 -1.91 12.38
C TYR A 70 -5.16 -1.49 10.93
N ALA A 71 -4.42 -2.31 10.17
CA ALA A 71 -4.12 -2.01 8.78
C ALA A 71 -5.38 -2.04 7.90
N ARG A 72 -6.32 -2.96 8.13
CA ARG A 72 -7.58 -3.01 7.39
C ARG A 72 -8.43 -1.77 7.63
N GLU A 73 -8.54 -1.31 8.88
CA GLU A 73 -9.27 -0.09 9.22
C GLU A 73 -8.62 1.14 8.57
N ALA A 74 -7.29 1.21 8.59
CA ALA A 74 -6.55 2.31 7.97
C ALA A 74 -6.68 2.32 6.44
N VAL A 75 -6.37 1.20 5.79
CA VAL A 75 -6.40 1.05 4.32
C VAL A 75 -7.83 1.12 3.77
N GLY A 76 -8.80 0.66 4.56
CA GLY A 76 -10.23 0.68 4.24
C GLY A 76 -10.94 1.99 4.56
N PHE A 77 -10.21 3.03 4.96
CA PHE A 77 -10.80 4.30 5.39
C PHE A 77 -11.58 5.02 4.28
N HIS A 78 -11.18 4.83 3.02
CA HIS A 78 -11.84 5.45 1.88
C HIS A 78 -13.21 4.81 1.61
N ARG A 79 -14.25 5.63 1.38
CA ARG A 79 -15.64 5.15 1.17
C ARG A 79 -15.81 4.11 0.05
N SER A 80 -14.96 4.21 -0.97
CA SER A 80 -14.99 3.34 -2.15
C SER A 80 -14.08 2.12 -1.99
N PHE A 81 -13.58 1.83 -0.79
CA PHE A 81 -12.82 0.61 -0.53
C PHE A 81 -13.67 -0.63 -0.82
N GLN A 82 -13.16 -1.52 -1.68
CA GLN A 82 -13.83 -2.76 -2.03
C GLN A 82 -13.22 -3.95 -1.28
N SER A 83 -11.90 -4.07 -1.34
CA SER A 83 -11.17 -5.18 -0.71
C SER A 83 -9.71 -4.80 -0.49
N MET A 84 -8.98 -5.65 0.24
CA MET A 84 -7.55 -5.48 0.50
C MET A 84 -6.79 -6.62 -0.17
N HIS A 85 -5.74 -6.28 -0.92
CA HIS A 85 -4.82 -7.25 -1.49
C HIS A 85 -3.53 -7.26 -0.68
N VAL A 86 -3.14 -8.45 -0.21
CA VAL A 86 -1.92 -8.65 0.59
C VAL A 86 -0.87 -9.31 -0.27
N SER A 87 0.36 -8.81 -0.27
CA SER A 87 1.46 -9.39 -1.01
C SER A 87 2.73 -9.46 -0.18
N ARG A 88 3.55 -10.48 -0.42
CA ARG A 88 4.85 -10.64 0.26
C ARG A 88 5.89 -9.69 -0.30
N LEU A 89 6.67 -9.10 0.60
CA LEU A 89 7.90 -8.39 0.32
C LEU A 89 9.06 -9.29 0.71
N VAL A 90 9.90 -9.63 -0.27
CA VAL A 90 11.05 -10.51 -0.06
C VAL A 90 12.34 -9.81 -0.43
N ALA A 91 13.39 -10.13 0.31
CA ALA A 91 14.75 -9.71 0.05
C ALA A 91 15.34 -10.47 -1.16
N PRO A 92 16.45 -9.99 -1.76
CA PRO A 92 17.06 -10.63 -2.93
C PRO A 92 17.53 -12.07 -2.67
N ASP A 93 17.80 -12.40 -1.40
CA ASP A 93 18.16 -13.75 -0.93
C ASP A 93 16.94 -14.65 -0.69
N GLY A 94 15.71 -14.14 -0.89
CA GLY A 94 14.45 -14.84 -0.65
C GLY A 94 13.91 -14.72 0.77
N HIS A 95 14.59 -14.00 1.68
CA HIS A 95 14.09 -13.80 3.04
C HIS A 95 12.81 -12.95 3.06
N LEU A 96 11.83 -13.31 3.90
CA LEU A 96 10.62 -12.52 4.08
C LEU A 96 10.92 -11.26 4.90
N VAL A 97 10.77 -10.11 4.26
CA VAL A 97 10.92 -8.78 4.86
C VAL A 97 9.61 -8.34 5.52
N GLY A 98 8.50 -8.69 4.88
CA GLY A 98 7.22 -8.20 5.35
C GLY A 98 6.09 -8.40 4.35
N TYR A 99 5.03 -7.64 4.56
CA TYR A 99 3.84 -7.66 3.72
C TYR A 99 3.43 -6.26 3.30
N GLU A 100 2.92 -6.16 2.09
CA GLU A 100 2.22 -4.99 1.59
C GLU A 100 0.72 -5.25 1.60
N LEU A 101 -0.06 -4.25 2.03
CA LEU A 101 -1.51 -4.30 2.11
C LEU A 101 -2.12 -3.16 1.28
N ARG A 102 -2.52 -3.46 0.04
CA ARG A 102 -3.09 -2.47 -0.89
C ARG A 102 -4.61 -2.42 -0.81
N PRO A 103 -5.23 -1.23 -0.85
CA PRO A 103 -6.65 -1.13 -1.13
C PRO A 103 -6.91 -1.44 -2.60
N LEU A 104 -7.99 -2.16 -2.85
CA LEU A 104 -8.60 -2.31 -4.17
C LEU A 104 -9.90 -1.52 -4.19
N TYR A 105 -10.09 -0.80 -5.29
CA TYR A 105 -11.26 0.04 -5.55
C TYR A 105 -12.11 -0.52 -6.71
N PRO A 106 -13.38 -0.13 -6.83
CA PRO A 106 -14.22 -0.48 -7.97
C PRO A 106 -13.63 0.04 -9.29
N PHE A 107 -13.48 -0.85 -10.26
CA PHE A 107 -12.97 -0.51 -11.59
C PHE A 107 -13.79 0.61 -12.26
N PHE A 108 -15.11 0.62 -12.08
CA PHE A 108 -16.00 1.61 -12.72
C PHE A 108 -15.87 3.03 -12.17
N GLU A 109 -15.24 3.23 -11.01
CA GLU A 109 -15.11 4.55 -10.38
C GLU A 109 -13.80 5.25 -10.80
N PHE A 110 -12.69 4.51 -10.83
CA PHE A 110 -11.35 5.07 -11.06
C PHE A 110 -10.64 4.51 -12.31
N GLY A 111 -11.30 3.63 -13.07
CA GLY A 111 -10.70 2.95 -14.23
C GLY A 111 -9.63 1.92 -13.90
N TYR A 112 -9.26 1.78 -12.61
CA TYR A 112 -8.27 0.85 -12.10
C TYR A 112 -8.71 0.36 -10.71
N GLN A 113 -8.56 -0.94 -10.44
CA GLN A 113 -8.77 -1.44 -9.08
C GLN A 113 -7.59 -1.11 -8.16
N ASN A 114 -6.38 -1.26 -8.68
CA ASN A 114 -5.15 -0.83 -8.01
C ASN A 114 -4.74 0.54 -8.56
N VAL A 115 -5.06 1.59 -7.80
CA VAL A 115 -4.79 2.99 -8.17
C VAL A 115 -3.38 3.45 -7.80
N LEU A 116 -2.65 2.63 -7.05
CA LEU A 116 -1.31 2.94 -6.56
C LEU A 116 -0.22 2.45 -7.52
N ASP A 117 0.81 3.27 -7.66
CA ASP A 117 2.11 2.91 -8.18
C ASP A 117 3.10 2.91 -7.02
N VAL A 118 3.57 1.72 -6.65
CA VAL A 118 4.47 1.53 -5.51
C VAL A 118 5.77 0.95 -6.05
N SER A 119 6.88 1.64 -5.77
CA SER A 119 8.20 1.22 -6.20
C SER A 119 9.08 0.90 -5.00
N TYR A 120 9.91 -0.13 -5.15
CA TYR A 120 10.82 -0.61 -4.10
C TYR A 120 12.26 -0.52 -4.56
N ALA A 121 13.14 -0.01 -3.71
CA ALA A 121 14.56 0.05 -3.96
C ALA A 121 15.36 -0.33 -2.71
N TRP A 122 16.30 -1.26 -2.88
CA TRP A 122 17.24 -1.59 -1.81
C TRP A 122 18.29 -0.49 -1.63
N ARG A 123 18.49 -0.05 -0.38
CA ARG A 123 19.56 0.87 0.05
C ARG A 123 20.30 0.25 1.23
N GLY A 124 21.40 -0.45 0.93
CA GLY A 124 22.03 -1.32 1.93
C GLY A 124 21.06 -2.43 2.32
N LYS A 125 20.77 -2.55 3.63
CA LYS A 125 19.76 -3.48 4.15
C LYS A 125 18.33 -2.93 4.17
N ALA A 126 18.12 -1.63 3.93
CA ALA A 126 16.78 -1.05 4.00
C ALA A 126 16.02 -1.23 2.68
N LEU A 127 14.75 -1.62 2.79
CA LEU A 127 13.80 -1.62 1.67
C LEU A 127 13.13 -0.24 1.60
N VAL A 128 13.57 0.59 0.66
CA VAL A 128 13.00 1.93 0.47
C VAL A 128 11.76 1.87 -0.41
N VAL A 129 10.63 2.31 0.12
CA VAL A 129 9.32 2.25 -0.52
C VAL A 129 8.87 3.65 -0.93
N THR A 130 8.53 3.84 -2.20
CA THR A 130 7.89 5.07 -2.68
C THR A 130 6.48 4.75 -3.14
N VAL A 131 5.49 5.48 -2.62
CA VAL A 131 4.08 5.33 -2.95
C VAL A 131 3.61 6.55 -3.72
N ARG A 132 2.90 6.33 -4.83
CA ARG A 132 2.31 7.40 -5.65
C ARG A 132 0.97 6.94 -6.22
N LEU A 133 0.07 7.85 -6.54
CA LEU A 133 -1.00 7.54 -7.50
C LEU A 133 -0.46 7.27 -8.88
N LYS A 134 -1.13 6.34 -9.58
CA LYS A 134 -0.99 6.24 -11.02
C LYS A 134 -1.29 7.60 -11.66
N PRO A 135 -0.45 8.09 -12.58
CA PRO A 135 -0.64 9.40 -13.21
C PRO A 135 -2.02 9.58 -13.85
N GLN A 136 -2.62 8.50 -14.35
CA GLN A 136 -3.97 8.50 -14.91
C GLN A 136 -5.03 8.82 -13.85
N VAL A 137 -4.94 8.20 -12.67
CA VAL A 137 -5.88 8.42 -11.56
C VAL A 137 -5.72 9.83 -11.02
N ARG A 138 -4.48 10.31 -10.86
CA ARG A 138 -4.20 11.68 -10.43
C ARG A 138 -4.84 12.71 -11.37
N ARG A 139 -4.62 12.59 -12.69
CA ARG A 139 -5.22 13.51 -13.68
C ARG A 139 -6.74 13.50 -13.66
N GLN A 140 -7.36 12.34 -13.41
CA GLN A 140 -8.82 12.25 -13.27
C GLN A 140 -9.34 13.01 -12.04
N LEU A 141 -8.62 12.99 -10.92
CA LEU A 141 -8.98 13.72 -9.70
C LEU A 141 -8.76 15.22 -9.81
N GLU A 142 -7.69 15.65 -10.49
CA GLU A 142 -7.33 17.06 -10.66
C GLU A 142 -8.20 17.79 -11.71
N GLY A 143 -9.02 17.05 -12.47
CA GLY A 143 -9.99 17.64 -13.41
C GLY A 143 -9.42 18.09 -14.75
N ASP A 144 -8.16 17.76 -15.05
CA ASP A 144 -7.41 18.26 -16.21
C ASP A 144 -7.67 17.50 -17.53
N ASP A 145 -8.58 16.51 -17.56
CA ASP A 145 -8.96 15.83 -18.81
C ASP A 145 -10.49 15.69 -18.99
N PRO A 146 -11.10 16.49 -19.90
CA PRO A 146 -12.50 16.35 -20.30
C PRO A 146 -12.86 14.97 -20.89
N ARG A 147 -11.87 14.16 -21.31
CA ARG A 147 -12.06 12.82 -21.89
C ARG A 147 -11.98 11.69 -20.87
N SER A 148 -11.54 11.98 -19.65
CA SER A 148 -11.40 11.05 -18.51
C SER A 148 -12.69 10.86 -17.70
N ARG A 149 -13.80 11.48 -18.12
CA ARG A 149 -15.11 11.22 -17.50
C ARG A 149 -15.48 9.74 -17.67
N PRO A 150 -15.98 9.05 -16.62
CA PRO A 150 -16.57 7.73 -16.76
C PRO A 150 -17.62 7.76 -17.88
N PHE A 151 -17.76 6.68 -18.64
CA PHE A 151 -18.71 6.58 -19.77
C PHE A 151 -20.12 7.09 -19.42
N LEU A 152 -20.54 6.96 -18.17
CA LEU A 152 -21.83 7.42 -17.65
C LEU A 152 -22.02 8.96 -17.60
N PHE A 153 -20.97 9.75 -17.74
CA PHE A 153 -21.00 11.22 -17.63
C PHE A 153 -20.64 11.94 -18.95
N ARG A 154 -20.55 11.21 -20.06
CA ARG A 154 -20.58 11.81 -21.41
C ARG A 154 -22.04 12.13 -21.75
N ARG A 155 -22.44 13.39 -21.57
CA ARG A 155 -23.59 13.98 -22.28
C ARG A 155 -23.10 14.57 -23.58
#